data_AF-A0A925P1C2-F1
#
_entry.id   AF-A0A925P1C2-F1
#
_cell.length_a   1.000
_cell.length_b   1.000
_cell.length_c   1.000
_cell.angle_alpha   90.00
_cell.angle_beta   90.00
_cell.angle_gamma   90.00
#
_symmetry.space_group_name_H-M   'P 1'
#
loop_
_entity.id
_entity.type
_entity.pdbx_description
1 polymer ?
#
loop_
_entity_poly.entity_id
_entity_poly.type
_entity_poly.pdbx_seq_one_letter_code
_entity_poly.pdbx_strand_id
1 'polypeptide(L)' 'MPTPILSTRRGFTLIELLTVIAIIGILAAIIIPTVGKVRETAKASICTSNIRQVGMALRLRAEDHKGLLPKPLYNAP' A
#
# COMPACT_ATOMS: atom_id res chain seq x y z
N MET A 1 12.32 -35.34 -47.60
CA MET A 1 13.19 -34.24 -47.15
C MET A 1 12.30 -33.13 -46.62
N PRO A 2 12.42 -32.68 -45.36
CA PRO A 2 11.63 -31.55 -44.86
C PRO A 2 12.29 -30.23 -45.29
N THR A 3 11.47 -29.26 -45.70
CA THR A 3 11.92 -27.91 -46.04
C THR A 3 12.13 -27.07 -44.77
N PRO A 4 13.19 -26.25 -44.68
CA PRO A 4 13.39 -25.36 -43.54
C PRO A 4 12.43 -24.16 -43.63
N ILE A 5 11.62 -23.98 -42.59
CA ILE A 5 10.77 -22.80 -42.44
C ILE A 5 11.64 -21.67 -41.90
N LEU A 6 12.07 -20.75 -42.75
CA LEU A 6 12.82 -19.56 -42.34
C LEU A 6 11.89 -18.65 -41.52
N SER A 7 12.05 -18.69 -40.20
CA SER A 7 11.33 -17.82 -39.26
C SER A 7 11.80 -16.37 -39.46
N THR A 8 10.98 -15.56 -40.14
CA THR A 8 11.17 -14.11 -40.24
C THR A 8 11.08 -13.51 -38.84
N ARG A 9 12.22 -13.17 -38.25
CA ARG A 9 12.24 -12.38 -37.00
C ARG A 9 11.61 -11.02 -37.28
N ARG A 10 10.43 -10.77 -36.73
CA ARG A 10 9.82 -9.43 -36.69
C ARG A 10 10.64 -8.55 -35.75
N GLY A 11 11.28 -7.52 -36.29
CA GLY A 11 11.91 -6.47 -35.49
C GLY A 11 10.83 -5.56 -34.90
N PHE A 12 11.10 -5.03 -33.70
CA PHE A 12 10.23 -4.05 -33.06
C PHE A 12 10.27 -2.74 -33.85
N THR A 13 9.11 -2.15 -34.12
CA THR A 13 9.07 -0.85 -34.79
C THR A 13 9.37 0.27 -33.79
N LEU A 14 10.01 1.36 -34.24
CA LEU A 14 10.27 2.52 -33.38
C LEU A 14 8.97 3.11 -32.79
N ILE A 15 7.87 3.00 -33.52
CA ILE A 15 6.55 3.50 -33.08
C ILE A 15 5.97 2.68 -31.92
N GLU A 16 6.17 1.36 -31.92
CA GLU A 16 5.74 0.51 -30.79
C GLU A 16 6.53 0.85 -29.51
N LEU A 17 7.83 1.13 -29.59
CA LEU A 17 8.59 1.56 -28.41
C LEU A 17 8.21 2.98 -27.95
N LEU A 18 8.04 3.90 -28.89
CA LEU A 18 7.72 5.30 -28.60
C LEU A 18 6.37 5.46 -27.89
N THR A 19 5.36 4.72 -28.35
CA THR A 19 4.01 4.77 -27.75
C THR A 19 4.01 4.21 -26.33
N VAL A 20 4.79 3.17 -26.05
CA VAL A 20 4.91 2.59 -24.71
C VAL A 20 5.52 3.57 -23.72
N ILE A 21 6.66 4.21 -24.06
CA ILE A 21 7.28 5.19 -23.16
C ILE A 21 6.37 6.41 -22.94
N ALA A 22 5.60 6.82 -23.95
CA ALA A 22 4.63 7.91 -23.82
C ALA A 22 3.53 7.55 -22.80
N ILE A 23 2.95 6.34 -22.88
CA ILE A 23 1.92 5.89 -21.94
C ILE A 23 2.49 5.75 -20.52
N ILE A 24 3.68 5.15 -20.37
CA ILE A 24 4.35 5.03 -19.06
C ILE A 24 4.61 6.41 -18.46
N GLY A 25 5.05 7.38 -19.26
CA GLY A 25 5.29 8.75 -18.83
C GLY A 25 4.04 9.43 -18.30
N ILE A 26 2.90 9.30 -19.01
CA ILE A 26 1.60 9.84 -18.58
C ILE A 26 1.18 9.21 -17.24
N LEU A 27 1.26 7.88 -17.12
CA LEU A 27 0.91 7.18 -15.89
C LEU A 27 1.81 7.60 -14.72
N ALA A 28 3.13 7.65 -14.94
CA ALA A 28 4.10 8.06 -13.93
C ALA A 28 3.89 9.50 -13.47
N ALA A 29 3.59 10.42 -14.38
CA ALA A 29 3.31 11.82 -14.07
C ALA A 29 2.11 11.99 -13.12
N ILE A 30 1.12 11.10 -13.20
CA ILE A 30 -0.05 11.12 -12.30
C ILE A 30 0.26 10.42 -10.97
N ILE A 31 0.98 9.29 -11.01
CA ILE A 31 1.23 8.44 -9.83
C ILE A 31 2.25 9.06 -8.87
N ILE A 32 3.38 9.58 -9.38
CA ILE A 32 4.46 10.11 -8.54
C ILE A 32 3.98 11.18 -7.53
N PRO A 33 3.22 12.22 -7.93
CA PRO A 33 2.77 13.24 -6.99
C PRO A 33 1.72 12.73 -5.99
N THR A 34 0.92 11.72 -6.36
CA THR A 34 -0.15 11.21 -5.50
C THR A 34 0.33 10.22 -4.43
N VAL A 35 1.41 9.48 -4.68
CA VAL A 35 1.93 8.44 -3.76
C VAL A 35 2.25 8.98 -2.36
N GLY A 36 2.85 10.19 -2.26
CA GLY A 36 3.18 10.80 -0.96
C GLY A 36 1.95 11.02 -0.08
N LYS A 37 0.90 11.63 -0.66
CA LYS A 37 -0.37 11.90 0.03
C LYS A 37 -1.10 10.60 0.42
N VAL A 38 -1.07 9.59 -0.44
CA VAL A 38 -1.65 8.26 -0.15
C VAL A 38 -0.93 7.62 1.04
N ARG A 39 0.39 7.73 1.13
CA ARG A 39 1.16 7.19 2.25
C ARG A 39 0.81 7.85 3.58
N GLU A 40 0.68 9.17 3.58
CA GLU A 40 0.33 9.91 4.79
C GLU A 40 -1.08 9.60 5.28
N THR A 41 -2.06 9.59 4.38
CA THR A 41 -3.45 9.20 4.70
C THR A 41 -3.55 7.74 5.17
N ALA A 42 -2.78 6.83 4.58
CA ALA A 42 -2.70 5.44 5.05
C ALA A 42 -2.16 5.34 6.48
N LYS A 43 -1.07 6.07 6.80
CA LYS A 43 -0.53 6.12 8.16
C LYS A 43 -1.52 6.69 9.16
N ALA A 44 -2.21 7.78 8.81
CA ALA A 44 -3.24 8.37 9.66
C ALA A 44 -4.39 7.38 9.91
N SER A 45 -4.81 6.65 8.87
CA SER A 45 -5.87 5.63 8.98
C SER A 45 -5.46 4.48 9.90
N ILE A 46 -4.21 4.00 9.77
CA ILE A 46 -3.64 2.97 10.65
C ILE A 46 -3.58 3.47 12.10
N CYS A 47 -3.04 4.67 12.33
CA CYS A 47 -2.96 5.27 13.66
C CYS A 47 -4.34 5.37 14.32
N THR A 48 -5.33 5.86 13.57
CA THR A 48 -6.71 5.96 14.05
C THR A 48 -7.31 4.59 14.37
N SER A 49 -7.06 3.58 13.53
CA SER A 49 -7.48 2.21 13.79
C SER A 49 -6.83 1.64 15.06
N ASN A 50 -5.53 1.85 15.25
CA ASN A 50 -4.80 1.39 16.43
C ASN A 50 -5.35 2.02 17.71
N ILE A 51 -5.60 3.33 17.72
CA ILE A 51 -6.18 4.02 18.89
C ILE A 51 -7.59 3.50 19.18
N ARG A 52 -8.41 3.28 18.14
CA ARG A 52 -9.74 2.66 18.32
C ARG A 52 -9.63 1.27 18.93
N GLN A 53 -8.69 0.44 18.47
CA GLN A 53 -8.46 -0.90 19.02
C GLN A 53 -8.02 -0.85 20.49
N VAL A 54 -7.12 0.06 20.86
CA VAL A 54 -6.72 0.28 22.26
C VAL A 54 -7.92 0.74 23.10
N GLY A 55 -8.70 1.71 22.62
CA GLY A 55 -9.89 2.20 23.31
C GLY A 55 -10.94 1.09 23.51
N MET A 56 -11.16 0.25 22.50
CA MET A 56 -12.02 -0.93 22.63
C MET A 56 -11.49 -1.91 23.68
N ALA A 57 -10.18 -2.21 23.67
CA ALA A 57 -9.57 -3.08 24.67
C ALA A 57 -9.72 -2.54 26.10
N LEU A 58 -9.54 -1.23 26.29
CA LEU A 58 -9.76 -0.57 27.58
C LEU A 58 -11.22 -0.66 28.03
N ARG A 59 -12.17 -0.44 27.13
CA ARG A 59 -13.60 -0.52 27.43
C ARG A 59 -14.01 -1.93 27.83
N LEU A 60 -13.63 -2.93 27.02
CA LEU A 60 -13.87 -4.35 27.31
C LEU A 60 -13.30 -4.73 28.67
N ARG A 61 -12.07 -4.31 28.97
CA ARG A 61 -11.43 -4.60 30.25
C ARG A 61 -12.16 -3.97 31.45
N ALA A 62 -12.66 -2.75 31.28
CA ALA A 62 -13.42 -2.05 32.30
C ALA A 62 -14.79 -2.71 32.53
N GLU A 63 -15.49 -3.13 31.46
CA GLU A 63 -16.75 -3.87 31.53
C GLU A 63 -16.57 -5.17 32.35
N ASP A 64 -15.51 -5.93 32.09
CA ASP A 64 -15.22 -7.19 32.80
C ASP A 64 -14.80 -6.99 34.28
N HIS A 65 -14.29 -5.81 34.64
CA HIS A 65 -13.68 -5.56 35.95
C HIS A 65 -14.29 -4.37 36.67
N LYS A 66 -15.63 -4.31 36.74
CA LYS A 66 -16.38 -3.33 37.56
C LYS A 66 -16.00 -1.86 37.29
N GLY A 67 -15.66 -1.53 36.05
CA GLY A 67 -15.24 -0.19 35.63
C GLY A 67 -13.77 0.16 35.90
N LEU A 68 -12.93 -0.79 36.34
CA LEU A 68 -11.51 -0.54 36.62
C LEU A 68 -10.67 -0.55 35.33
N LEU A 69 -9.96 0.55 35.08
CA LEU A 69 -8.96 0.66 34.00
C LEU A 69 -7.62 0.01 34.37
N PRO A 70 -6.78 -0.38 33.39
CA PRO A 70 -5.44 -0.91 33.65
C PRO A 70 -4.58 0.07 34.46
N LYS A 71 -3.84 -0.46 35.44
CA LYS A 71 -2.94 0.33 36.27
C LYS A 71 -1.70 0.76 35.47
N PRO A 72 -1.19 1.99 35.66
CA PRO A 72 0.07 2.41 35.05
C PRO A 72 1.23 1.49 35.47
N LEU A 73 2.05 1.04 34.52
CA LEU A 73 3.17 0.13 34.78
C LEU A 73 4.45 0.85 35.29
N TYR A 74 4.42 2.18 35.46
CA TYR A 74 5.61 2.96 35.87
C TYR A 74 6.09 2.67 37.30
N ASN A 75 5.31 1.96 38.12
CA ASN A 75 5.68 1.62 39.51
C ASN A 75 5.35 0.16 39.87
N ALA A 76 5.77 -0.79 39.03
CA ALA A 76 5.81 -2.20 39.43
C ALA A 76 7.11 -2.47 40.22
N PRO A 77 7.07 -3.17 41.38
CA PRO A 77 8.28 -3.53 42.12
C PRO A 77 9.19 -4.47 41.34
#